data_AF-A0A7S3CLR2-F1
#
_entry.id   AF-A0A7S3CLR2-F1
#
_cell.length_a   1.000
_cell.length_b   1.000
_cell.length_c   1.000
_cell.angle_alpha   90.00
_cell.angle_beta   90.00
_cell.angle_gamma   90.00
#
_symmetry.space_group_name_H-M   'P 1'
#
loop_
_entity.id
_entity.type
_entity.pdbx_description
1 polymer ?
#
loop_
_entity_poly.entity_id
_entity_poly.type
_entity_poly.pdbx_seq_one_letter_code
_entity_poly.pdbx_strand_id
1 'polypeptide(L)'
;VTEMLFVQGGGKIGIGFGFDQNSAGIELENYNYFLLDYYVCFNKRSEFNYIARSNIEAISLSKSFLHDNIFSKYPRMAYELKVSAERRYINNISRVLHKQREQHIQKINSQSTYKNIQ
;
A
#
# COMPACT_ATOMS: atom_id res chain seq x y z
N VAL A 1 -7.48 5.09 -4.53
CA VAL A 1 -7.46 5.27 -3.08
C VAL A 1 -8.13 6.59 -2.75
N THR A 2 -9.16 6.53 -1.91
CA THR A 2 -9.94 7.68 -1.44
C THR A 2 -9.52 8.14 -0.05
N GLU A 3 -8.89 7.28 0.74
CA GLU A 3 -8.53 7.55 2.13
C GLU A 3 -7.10 7.09 2.45
N MET A 4 -6.46 7.82 3.36
CA MET A 4 -5.27 7.41 4.09
C MET A 4 -5.73 6.96 5.47
N LEU A 5 -5.13 5.90 6.01
CA LEU A 5 -5.46 5.42 7.35
C LEU A 5 -4.30 5.69 8.30
N PHE A 6 -4.60 6.21 9.48
CA PHE A 6 -3.68 6.29 10.60
C PHE A 6 -4.05 5.21 11.61
N VAL A 7 -3.26 4.13 11.65
CA VAL A 7 -3.51 2.98 12.53
C VAL A 7 -3.11 3.32 13.96
N GLN A 8 -4.04 3.17 14.90
CA GLN A 8 -3.87 3.40 16.32
C GLN A 8 -3.82 2.07 17.07
N GLY A 9 -2.99 1.96 18.10
CA GLY A 9 -3.00 0.77 18.98
C GLY A 9 -2.36 -0.50 18.43
N GLY A 10 -1.74 -0.44 17.24
CA GLY A 10 -1.01 -1.56 16.64
C GLY A 10 -1.88 -2.48 15.79
N GLY A 11 -1.38 -3.68 15.53
CA GLY A 11 -2.06 -4.71 14.74
C GLY A 11 -1.40 -5.01 13.39
N LYS A 12 -1.86 -6.09 12.78
CA LYS A 12 -1.19 -6.76 11.67
C LYS A 12 -1.95 -6.57 10.36
N ILE A 13 -1.25 -6.11 9.33
CA ILE A 13 -1.79 -5.90 7.99
C ILE A 13 -0.95 -6.64 6.97
N GLY A 14 -1.60 -7.47 6.17
CA GLY A 14 -1.01 -8.10 5.00
C GLY A 14 -1.13 -7.19 3.79
N ILE A 15 -0.07 -7.09 2.99
CA ILE A 15 -0.04 -6.37 1.72
C ILE A 15 0.32 -7.36 0.61
N GLY A 16 -0.46 -7.40 -0.47
CA GLY A 16 -0.26 -8.36 -1.57
C GLY A 16 -0.81 -7.88 -2.91
N PHE A 17 -0.63 -8.68 -3.97
CA PHE A 17 -1.06 -8.36 -5.34
C PHE A 17 -2.14 -9.33 -5.86
N GLY A 18 -2.68 -10.19 -4.99
CA GLY A 18 -3.78 -11.12 -5.26
C GLY A 18 -4.96 -10.91 -4.29
N PHE A 19 -6.11 -11.51 -4.61
CA PHE A 19 -7.31 -11.49 -3.76
C PHE A 19 -7.36 -12.65 -2.75
N ASP A 20 -6.47 -13.62 -2.88
CA ASP A 20 -6.46 -14.76 -1.96
C ASP A 20 -5.81 -14.35 -0.63
N GLN A 21 -6.35 -14.85 0.48
CA GLN A 21 -5.82 -14.55 1.81
C GLN A 21 -4.45 -15.20 2.07
N ASN A 22 -3.89 -15.98 1.15
CA ASN A 22 -2.58 -16.63 1.29
C ASN A 22 -1.47 -15.93 0.47
N SER A 23 -1.83 -14.90 -0.30
CA SER A 23 -0.97 -14.17 -1.24
C SER A 23 -0.56 -12.80 -0.71
N ALA A 24 -0.72 -12.56 0.60
CA ALA A 24 -0.04 -11.44 1.23
C ALA A 24 1.47 -11.67 1.12
N GLY A 25 2.13 -10.77 0.40
CA GLY A 25 3.55 -10.81 0.15
C GLY A 25 4.38 -10.27 1.32
N ILE A 26 3.85 -9.27 2.02
CA ILE A 26 4.48 -8.63 3.19
C ILE A 26 3.45 -8.48 4.29
N GLU A 27 3.89 -8.63 5.53
CA GLU A 27 3.10 -8.30 6.71
C GLU A 27 3.76 -7.12 7.42
N LEU A 28 2.93 -6.12 7.76
CA LEU A 28 3.33 -4.98 8.58
C LEU A 28 2.71 -5.15 9.97
N GLU A 29 3.56 -5.05 10.99
CA GLU A 29 3.17 -5.02 12.39
C GLU A 29 3.93 -3.86 13.04
N ASN A 30 3.25 -2.72 13.16
CA ASN A 30 3.83 -1.50 13.72
C ASN A 30 2.76 -0.78 14.54
N TYR A 31 3.22 0.02 15.49
CA TYR A 31 2.35 0.95 16.23
C TYR A 31 2.37 2.31 15.54
N ASN A 32 1.22 2.99 15.51
CA ASN A 32 1.08 4.38 15.07
C ASN A 32 1.69 4.67 13.68
N TYR A 33 1.16 4.02 12.65
CA TYR A 33 1.67 4.13 11.28
C TYR A 33 0.59 4.51 10.28
N PHE A 34 1.02 5.14 9.20
CA PHE A 34 0.14 5.49 8.08
C PHE A 34 0.11 4.38 7.04
N LEU A 35 -1.08 4.15 6.50
CA LEU A 35 -1.34 3.30 5.35
C LEU A 35 -1.92 4.12 4.21
N LEU A 36 -1.60 3.69 2.99
CA LEU A 36 -2.12 4.27 1.74
C LEU A 36 -1.78 5.76 1.55
N ASP A 37 -0.93 6.28 2.43
CA ASP A 37 -0.42 7.64 2.46
C ASP A 37 0.27 8.03 1.16
N TYR A 38 1.12 7.15 0.64
CA TYR A 38 1.76 7.34 -0.65
C TYR A 38 0.74 7.59 -1.75
N TYR A 39 -0.28 6.74 -1.87
CA TYR A 39 -1.27 6.86 -2.94
C TYR A 39 -2.13 8.12 -2.79
N VAL A 40 -2.49 8.50 -1.56
CA VAL A 40 -3.24 9.72 -1.30
C VAL A 40 -2.39 10.95 -1.60
N CYS A 41 -1.20 11.05 -1.02
CA CYS A 41 -0.29 12.19 -1.16
C CYS A 41 0.10 12.45 -2.62
N PHE A 42 0.30 11.38 -3.41
CA PHE A 42 0.71 11.48 -4.82
C PHE A 42 -0.45 11.37 -5.81
N ASN A 43 -1.70 11.36 -5.35
CA ASN A 43 -2.88 11.25 -6.21
C ASN A 43 -2.87 10.01 -7.13
N LYS A 44 -2.38 8.87 -6.62
CA LYS A 44 -2.24 7.61 -7.36
C LYS A 44 -3.32 6.58 -7.00
N ARG A 45 -3.53 5.61 -7.90
CA ARG A 45 -4.27 4.38 -7.59
C ARG A 45 -3.39 3.43 -6.79
N SER A 46 -4.00 2.57 -5.97
CA SER A 46 -3.23 1.57 -5.23
C SER A 46 -2.74 0.49 -6.17
N GLU A 47 -1.53 0.01 -5.96
CA GLU A 47 -0.92 -1.07 -6.74
C GLU A 47 -1.12 -2.43 -6.05
N PHE A 48 -1.46 -2.42 -4.76
CA PHE A 48 -1.52 -3.59 -3.90
C PHE A 48 -2.80 -3.60 -3.05
N ASN A 49 -3.21 -4.79 -2.66
CA ASN A 49 -4.30 -5.02 -1.72
C ASN A 49 -3.77 -4.98 -0.29
N TYR A 50 -4.54 -4.39 0.61
CA TYR A 50 -4.23 -4.28 2.03
C TYR A 50 -5.33 -5.02 2.81
N ILE A 51 -4.95 -6.00 3.60
CA ILE A 51 -5.87 -6.92 4.30
C ILE A 51 -5.53 -6.90 5.78
N ALA A 52 -6.51 -6.59 6.63
CA ALA A 52 -6.37 -6.72 8.08
C ALA A 52 -6.21 -8.20 8.45
N ARG A 53 -5.16 -8.53 9.22
CA ARG A 53 -4.88 -9.88 9.75
C ARG A 53 -5.19 -10.01 11.23
N SER A 54 -5.31 -8.89 11.92
CA SER A 54 -5.83 -8.77 13.27
C SER A 54 -6.93 -7.71 13.29
N ASN A 55 -7.53 -7.49 14.46
CA ASN A 55 -8.32 -6.28 14.67
C ASN A 55 -7.41 -5.05 14.48
N ILE A 56 -7.93 -4.02 13.80
CA ILE A 56 -7.22 -2.78 13.49
C ILE A 56 -8.15 -1.61 13.81
N GLU A 57 -7.68 -0.71 14.67
CA GLU A 57 -8.33 0.57 14.90
C GLU A 57 -7.57 1.65 14.12
N ALA A 58 -8.29 2.46 13.35
CA ALA A 58 -7.65 3.49 12.54
C ALA A 58 -8.55 4.71 12.36
N ILE A 59 -7.92 5.87 12.26
CA ILE A 59 -8.56 7.10 11.82
C ILE A 59 -8.40 7.18 10.30
N SER A 60 -9.50 7.37 9.58
CA SER A 60 -9.46 7.66 8.15
C SER A 60 -9.35 9.16 7.90
N LEU A 61 -8.50 9.51 6.93
CA LEU A 61 -8.34 10.85 6.41
C LEU A 61 -8.65 10.83 4.93
N SER A 62 -9.73 11.51 4.54
CA SER A 62 -10.14 11.53 3.14
C SER A 62 -9.17 12.36 2.30
N LYS A 63 -8.96 11.90 1.07
CA LYS A 63 -8.07 12.56 0.11
C LYS A 63 -8.57 13.96 -0.26
N SER A 64 -9.87 14.15 -0.45
CA SER A 64 -10.44 15.47 -0.73
C SER A 64 -10.19 16.42 0.44
N PHE A 65 -10.43 15.99 1.68
CA PHE A 65 -10.11 16.81 2.85
C PHE A 65 -8.64 17.20 2.88
N LEU A 66 -7.72 16.24 2.70
CA LEU A 66 -6.29 16.50 2.72
C LEU A 66 -5.85 17.46 1.60
N HIS A 67 -6.23 17.21 0.35
CA HIS A 67 -5.79 18.04 -0.78
C HIS A 67 -6.44 19.42 -0.79
N ASP A 68 -7.75 19.49 -0.54
CA ASP A 68 -8.51 20.72 -0.71
C ASP A 68 -8.34 21.65 0.50
N ASN A 69 -8.23 21.09 1.71
CA ASN A 69 -8.26 21.87 2.96
C ASN A 69 -6.94 21.94 3.70
N ILE A 70 -6.09 20.90 3.63
CA ILE A 70 -4.86 20.82 4.44
C ILE A 70 -3.63 21.16 3.60
N PHE A 71 -3.40 20.47 2.49
CA PHE A 71 -2.18 20.63 1.71
C PHE A 71 -2.09 22.00 1.02
N SER A 72 -3.23 22.55 0.61
CA SER A 72 -3.34 23.91 0.07
C SER A 72 -2.92 24.98 1.09
N LYS A 73 -3.31 24.81 2.36
CA LYS A 73 -3.03 25.76 3.45
C LYS A 73 -1.63 25.58 4.07
N TYR A 74 -1.14 24.34 4.11
CA TYR A 74 0.11 23.98 4.77
C TYR A 74 1.08 23.27 3.81
N PRO A 75 1.61 23.98 2.78
CA PRO A 75 2.39 23.36 1.71
C PRO A 75 3.69 22.71 2.20
N ARG A 76 4.35 23.29 3.22
CA ARG A 76 5.55 22.70 3.83
C ARG A 76 5.25 21.36 4.49
N MET A 77 4.20 21.29 5.30
CA MET A 77 3.76 20.04 5.93
C MET A 77 3.39 19.00 4.88
N ALA A 78 2.69 19.40 3.83
CA ALA A 78 2.33 18.51 2.72
C ALA A 78 3.57 17.93 2.02
N TYR A 79 4.60 18.76 1.81
CA TYR A 79 5.88 18.32 1.26
C TYR A 79 6.58 17.30 2.18
N GLU A 80 6.69 17.61 3.47
CA GLU A 80 7.31 16.71 4.46
C GLU A 80 6.56 15.36 4.54
N LEU A 81 5.22 15.40 4.49
CA LEU A 81 4.39 14.20 4.46
C LEU A 81 4.62 13.38 3.18
N LYS A 82 4.70 14.02 2.01
CA LYS A 82 5.00 13.35 0.73
C LYS A 82 6.34 12.64 0.76
N VAL A 83 7.40 13.32 1.20
CA VAL A 83 8.76 12.74 1.31
C VAL A 83 8.76 11.54 2.27
N SER A 84 8.08 11.67 3.41
CA SER A 84 7.97 10.61 4.41
C SER A 84 7.20 9.39 3.87
N ALA A 85 6.08 9.62 3.20
CA ALA A 85 5.24 8.57 2.60
C ALA A 85 5.95 7.84 1.46
N GLU A 86 6.65 8.57 0.59
CA GLU A 86 7.46 7.98 -0.49
C GLU A 86 8.57 7.10 0.06
N ARG A 87 9.32 7.60 1.05
CA ARG A 87 10.38 6.81 1.71
C ARG A 87 9.83 5.52 2.31
N ARG A 88 8.69 5.58 3.02
CA ARG A 88 8.03 4.38 3.57
C ARG A 88 7.63 3.40 2.45
N TYR A 89 6.99 3.89 1.40
CA TYR A 89 6.54 3.05 0.30
C TYR A 89 7.69 2.34 -0.41
N ILE A 90 8.73 3.08 -0.78
CA ILE A 90 9.90 2.54 -1.50
C ILE A 90 10.62 1.50 -0.63
N ASN A 91 10.90 1.85 0.63
CA ASN A 91 11.73 1.02 1.50
C ASN A 91 11.01 -0.23 1.99
N ASN A 92 9.71 -0.12 2.30
CA ASN A 92 8.99 -1.17 3.02
C ASN A 92 8.04 -1.98 2.13
N ILE A 93 7.60 -1.44 0.99
CA ILE A 93 6.50 -2.02 0.21
C ILE A 93 6.94 -2.32 -1.23
N SER A 94 7.25 -1.28 -2.01
CA SER A 94 7.41 -1.34 -3.46
C SER A 94 8.44 -2.38 -3.91
N ARG A 95 9.66 -2.31 -3.39
CA ARG A 95 10.77 -3.16 -3.84
C ARG A 95 10.46 -4.66 -3.66
N VAL A 96 9.90 -5.03 -2.52
CA VAL A 96 9.66 -6.44 -2.18
C VAL A 96 8.44 -6.96 -2.94
N LEU A 97 7.34 -6.21 -2.97
CA LEU A 97 6.12 -6.66 -3.65
C LEU A 97 6.26 -6.69 -5.16
N HIS A 98 6.97 -5.76 -5.80
CA HIS A 98 7.22 -5.84 -7.24
C HIS A 98 8.01 -7.09 -7.61
N LYS A 99 9.08 -7.39 -6.85
CA LYS A 99 9.88 -8.61 -7.06
C LYS A 99 9.03 -9.88 -6.91
N GLN A 100 8.22 -9.97 -5.86
CA GLN A 100 7.34 -11.11 -5.64
C GLN A 100 6.26 -11.22 -6.73
N ARG A 101 5.71 -10.08 -7.19
CA ARG A 101 4.74 -10.04 -8.28
C ARG A 101 5.34 -10.55 -9.59
N GLU A 102 6.55 -10.11 -9.94
CA GLU A 102 7.28 -10.58 -11.12
C GLU A 102 7.53 -12.09 -11.06
N GLN A 103 8.00 -12.60 -9.91
CA GLN A 103 8.22 -14.03 -9.69
C GLN A 103 6.92 -14.84 -9.84
N HIS A 104 5.82 -14.32 -9.31
CA HIS A 104 4.51 -14.96 -9.42
C HIS A 104 4.02 -15.01 -10.87
N ILE A 105 4.14 -13.91 -11.62
CA ILE A 105 3.80 -13.85 -13.05
C ILE A 105 4.63 -14.87 -13.84
N GLN A 106 5.95 -14.95 -13.58
CA GLN A 106 6.82 -15.93 -14.23
C GLN A 106 6.39 -17.37 -13.95
N LYS A 107 6.00 -17.67 -12.70
CA LYS A 107 5.52 -19.00 -12.30
C LYS A 107 4.20 -19.37 -12.99
N ILE A 108 3.24 -18.45 -13.07
CA ILE A 108 1.98 -18.69 -13.79
C ILE A 108 2.26 -18.90 -15.28
N ASN A 109 3.12 -18.07 -15.88
CA ASN A 109 3.45 -18.17 -17.30
C ASN A 109 4.21 -19.45 -17.65
N SER A 110 4.97 -20.05 -16.73
CA SER A 110 5.63 -21.34 -16.96
C SER A 110 4.67 -22.53 -16.84
N GLN A 111 3.59 -22.39 -16.07
CA GLN A 111 2.53 -23.40 -15.92
C GLN A 111 1.46 -23.30 -16.99
N SER A 112 1.32 -22.13 -17.62
CA SER A 112 0.37 -21.86 -18.69
C SER A 112 0.66 -22.76 -19.91
N THR A 113 -0.30 -23.63 -20.24
CA THR A 113 -0.26 -24.65 -21.31
C THR A 113 -0.06 -24.07 -22.71
N TYR A 114 -0.18 -22.75 -22.86
CA TYR A 114 -0.05 -22.01 -24.13
C TYR A 114 1.36 -22.05 -24.74
N LYS A 115 2.38 -22.58 -24.05
CA LYS A 115 3.69 -22.86 -24.66
C LYS A 115 3.73 -24.12 -25.53
N ASN A 116 2.74 -25.01 -25.42
CA ASN A 116 2.70 -26.29 -26.14
C ASN A 116 1.74 -26.28 -27.37
N ILE A 117 1.24 -25.11 -27.76
CA ILE A 117 0.46 -24.94 -28.99
C ILE A 117 1.39 -24.28 -30.02
N GLN A 118 2.29 -25.06 -30.60
CA GLN A 118 3.02 -24.76 -31.83
C GLN A 118 2.97 -25.96 -32.76
#